data_AF-A0A1H9TWM6-F1
#
_entry.id   AF-A0A1H9TWM6-F1
#
_cell.length_a   1.000
_cell.length_b   1.000
_cell.length_c   1.000
_cell.angle_alpha   90.00
_cell.angle_beta   90.00
_cell.angle_gamma   90.00
#
_symmetry.space_group_name_H-M   'P 1'
#
loop_
_entity.id
_entity.type
_entity.pdbx_description
1 polymer ?
#
loop_
_entity_poly.entity_id
_entity_poly.type
_entity_poly.pdbx_seq_one_letter_code
_entity_poly.pdbx_strand_id
1 'polypeptide(L)'
;MQNMYEHQTDDIVQETGDYTCEEGITKKLYKEDKFPSCPQSEIATNWKHAEGHTHKTGEVVPESGKYIDSNGHEMPLVKGDVFLTSPKTGEEIEWRHAEK
;
A
#
# COMPACT_ATOMS: atom_id res chain seq x y z
N MET A 1 23.36 1.59 8.09
CA MET A 1 22.47 0.43 8.23
C MET A 1 21.07 0.99 8.15
N GLN A 2 20.42 0.91 6.99
CA GLN A 2 19.07 1.45 6.83
C GLN A 2 18.11 0.52 7.59
N ASN A 3 17.43 1.07 8.59
CA ASN A 3 16.34 0.38 9.27
C ASN A 3 15.29 0.03 8.20
N MET A 4 15.23 -1.24 7.82
CA MET A 4 14.24 -1.74 6.86
C MET A 4 12.83 -1.72 7.44
N TYR A 5 12.67 -1.50 8.76
CA TYR A 5 11.39 -1.37 9.43
C TYR A 5 11.20 0.05 9.93
N GLU A 6 10.16 0.69 9.43
CA GLU A 6 9.90 2.11 9.64
C GLU A 6 8.82 2.34 10.71
N HIS A 7 8.04 1.31 11.01
CA HIS A 7 6.92 1.41 11.94
C HIS A 7 6.93 0.31 13.00
N GLN A 8 6.32 0.58 14.15
CA GLN A 8 6.19 -0.37 15.26
C GLN A 8 4.71 -0.65 15.56
N THR A 9 4.44 -1.73 16.30
CA THR A 9 3.08 -2.01 16.79
C THR A 9 2.53 -0.86 17.64
N ASP A 10 1.24 -0.56 17.48
CA ASP A 10 0.53 0.61 18.01
C ASP A 10 0.92 1.97 17.40
N ASP A 11 1.92 2.02 16.51
CA ASP A 11 2.24 3.23 15.76
C ASP A 11 1.08 3.61 14.82
N ILE A 12 0.97 4.89 14.51
CA ILE A 12 -0.07 5.39 13.59
C ILE A 12 0.45 5.25 12.17
N VAL A 13 -0.25 4.44 11.39
CA VAL A 13 0.00 4.27 9.96
C VAL A 13 -0.09 5.63 9.28
N GLN A 14 1.05 6.12 8.78
CA GLN A 14 1.14 7.42 8.11
C GLN A 14 0.65 7.35 6.67
N GLU A 15 0.76 6.16 6.06
CA GLU A 15 0.47 5.88 4.65
C GLU A 15 -0.23 4.51 4.57
N THR A 16 -1.40 4.45 3.96
CA THR A 16 -2.11 3.20 3.71
C THR A 16 -1.28 2.41 2.73
N GLY A 17 -0.92 1.22 3.15
CA GLY A 17 -0.03 0.38 2.39
C GLY A 17 -0.21 -1.04 2.82
N ASP A 18 0.39 -1.91 2.07
CA ASP A 18 0.68 -3.22 2.57
C ASP A 18 1.98 -3.13 3.35
N TYR A 19 1.97 -3.71 4.53
CA TYR A 19 3.09 -3.68 5.43
C TYR A 19 3.48 -5.09 5.77
N THR A 20 4.77 -5.36 5.79
CA THR A 20 5.32 -6.66 6.12
C THR A 20 5.89 -6.62 7.53
N CYS A 21 5.44 -7.50 8.43
CA CYS A 21 6.06 -7.62 9.76
C CYS A 21 7.42 -8.31 9.68
N GLU A 22 8.16 -8.30 10.79
CA GLU A 22 9.49 -8.91 10.91
C GLU A 22 9.52 -10.41 10.53
N GLU A 23 8.40 -11.10 10.72
CA GLU A 23 8.21 -12.51 10.35
C GLU A 23 8.02 -12.73 8.85
N GLY A 24 7.92 -11.66 8.05
CA GLY A 24 7.67 -11.73 6.60
C GLY A 24 6.19 -11.82 6.21
N ILE A 25 5.25 -11.58 7.13
CA ILE A 25 3.81 -11.56 6.83
C ILE A 25 3.38 -10.17 6.37
N THR A 26 2.82 -10.10 5.17
CA THR A 26 2.27 -8.86 4.60
C THR A 26 0.79 -8.69 4.99
N LYS A 27 0.44 -7.50 5.46
CA LYS A 27 -0.93 -7.11 5.83
C LYS A 27 -1.21 -5.70 5.33
N LYS A 28 -2.37 -5.51 4.71
CA LYS A 28 -2.86 -4.19 4.34
C LYS A 28 -3.29 -3.41 5.59
N LEU A 29 -2.69 -2.25 5.79
CA LEU A 29 -3.01 -1.29 6.85
C LEU A 29 -3.39 0.04 6.23
N TYR A 30 -4.28 0.77 6.89
CA TYR A 30 -4.79 2.03 6.39
C TYR A 30 -4.20 3.19 7.17
N LYS A 31 -4.01 4.32 6.51
CA LYS A 31 -3.60 5.57 7.14
C LYS A 31 -4.56 5.92 8.27
N GLU A 32 -3.99 6.42 9.37
CA GLU A 32 -4.64 6.68 10.66
C GLU A 32 -5.05 5.42 11.43
N ASP A 33 -4.90 4.22 10.84
CA ASP A 33 -5.04 2.96 11.56
C ASP A 33 -3.79 2.69 12.41
N LYS A 34 -3.88 1.70 13.30
CA LYS A 34 -2.77 1.33 14.18
C LYS A 34 -2.11 0.07 13.66
N PHE A 35 -0.79 0.06 13.61
CA PHE A 35 -0.04 -1.15 13.31
C PHE A 35 -0.38 -2.25 14.33
N PRO A 36 -1.01 -3.37 13.90
CA PRO A 36 -1.36 -4.43 14.82
C PRO A 36 -0.11 -5.23 15.21
N SER A 37 -0.24 -6.11 16.20
CA SER A 37 0.77 -7.14 16.44
C SER A 37 0.93 -8.03 15.20
N CYS A 38 2.11 -8.64 15.01
CA CYS A 38 2.33 -9.54 13.87
C CYS A 38 1.31 -10.69 13.96
N PRO A 39 0.52 -10.97 12.91
CA PRO A 39 -0.56 -11.96 12.96
C PRO A 39 -0.08 -13.40 13.20
N GLN A 40 1.21 -13.69 12.99
CA GLN A 40 1.81 -15.00 13.21
C GLN A 40 2.09 -15.28 14.69
N SER A 41 2.64 -14.29 15.40
CA SER A 41 3.10 -14.46 16.79
C SER A 41 2.24 -13.68 17.79
N GLU A 42 1.30 -12.85 17.33
CA GLU A 42 0.43 -11.96 18.12
C GLU A 42 1.19 -11.03 19.09
N ILE A 43 2.50 -10.86 18.87
CA ILE A 43 3.38 -9.98 19.63
C ILE A 43 3.65 -8.66 18.89
N ALA A 44 4.00 -7.64 19.67
CA ALA A 44 4.49 -6.38 19.13
C ALA A 44 5.70 -6.62 18.22
N THR A 45 5.61 -6.13 16.99
CA THR A 45 6.57 -6.31 15.93
C THR A 45 6.87 -4.99 15.23
N ASN A 46 7.90 -5.04 14.40
CA ASN A 46 8.30 -4.00 13.48
C ASN A 46 7.68 -4.26 12.11
N TRP A 47 7.16 -3.21 11.49
CA TRP A 47 6.51 -3.23 10.19
C TRP A 47 7.31 -2.40 9.19
N LYS A 48 7.35 -2.89 7.96
CA LYS A 48 7.96 -2.20 6.82
C LYS A 48 6.97 -2.06 5.69
N HIS A 49 7.05 -0.98 4.93
CA HIS A 49 6.28 -0.87 3.70
C HIS A 49 6.64 -2.06 2.79
N ALA A 50 5.63 -2.77 2.33
CA ALA A 50 5.82 -3.80 1.31
C ALA A 50 5.99 -3.07 -0.02
N GLU A 51 7.23 -2.97 -0.51
CA GLU A 51 7.51 -2.41 -1.83
C GLU A 51 6.82 -3.28 -2.89
N GLY A 52 5.93 -2.69 -3.69
CA GLY A 52 5.46 -3.30 -4.94
C GLY A 52 4.05 -3.91 -4.93
N HIS A 53 3.06 -3.20 -4.38
CA HIS A 53 1.67 -3.59 -4.59
C HIS A 53 1.12 -3.03 -5.90
N THR A 54 0.75 -3.94 -6.80
CA THR A 54 -0.07 -3.63 -7.98
C THR A 54 -1.54 -3.83 -7.65
N HIS A 55 -2.35 -2.86 -8.03
CA HIS A 55 -3.80 -2.85 -7.95
C HIS A 55 -4.37 -2.98 -9.35
N LYS A 56 -5.38 -3.82 -9.53
CA LYS A 56 -6.03 -3.98 -10.83
C LYS A 56 -7.10 -2.92 -11.04
N THR A 57 -7.39 -2.68 -12.31
CA THR A 57 -8.55 -1.89 -12.71
C THR A 57 -9.83 -2.45 -12.10
N GLY A 58 -10.68 -1.57 -11.58
CA GLY A 58 -11.92 -1.93 -10.88
C GLY A 58 -11.74 -2.22 -9.39
N GLU A 59 -10.51 -2.32 -8.87
CA GLU A 59 -10.29 -2.36 -7.43
C GLU A 59 -10.58 -0.99 -6.80
N VAL A 60 -11.00 -1.01 -5.53
CA VAL A 60 -11.17 0.22 -4.76
C VAL A 60 -9.81 0.71 -4.34
N VAL A 61 -9.57 1.99 -4.61
CA VAL A 61 -8.38 2.72 -4.21
C VAL A 61 -8.29 2.70 -2.69
N PRO A 62 -7.27 2.03 -2.13
CA PRO A 62 -7.15 1.90 -0.69
C PRO A 62 -6.69 3.22 -0.05
N GLU A 63 -5.94 4.04 -0.78
CA GLU A 63 -5.37 5.31 -0.32
C GLU A 63 -5.58 6.47 -1.29
N SER A 64 -5.83 7.67 -0.76
CA SER A 64 -5.60 8.88 -1.54
C SER A 64 -4.09 9.11 -1.76
N GLY A 65 -3.63 8.96 -2.98
CA GLY A 65 -2.21 9.04 -3.30
C GLY A 65 -1.97 9.20 -4.79
N LYS A 66 -0.70 9.33 -5.19
CA LYS A 66 -0.34 9.22 -6.60
C LYS A 66 -0.15 7.76 -6.93
N TYR A 67 -0.81 7.31 -7.97
CA TYR A 67 -0.63 5.97 -8.49
C TYR A 67 -0.08 6.07 -9.90
N ILE A 68 0.87 5.21 -10.24
CA ILE A 68 1.42 5.08 -11.58
C ILE A 68 0.96 3.76 -12.17
N ASP A 69 0.43 3.78 -13.37
CA ASP A 69 0.05 2.53 -14.03
C ASP A 69 1.24 1.83 -14.71
N SER A 70 1.02 0.60 -15.20
CA SER A 70 2.03 -0.14 -15.96
C SER A 70 2.54 0.57 -17.22
N ASN A 71 1.78 1.52 -17.78
CA ASN A 71 2.22 2.37 -18.90
C ASN A 71 3.04 3.59 -18.45
N GLY A 72 3.18 3.80 -17.14
CA GLY A 72 3.93 4.92 -16.57
C GLY A 72 3.13 6.23 -16.42
N HIS A 73 1.80 6.19 -16.49
CA HIS A 73 0.93 7.34 -16.24
C HIS A 73 0.65 7.47 -14.75
N GLU A 74 1.12 8.58 -14.17
CA GLU A 74 0.79 8.96 -12.80
C GLU A 74 -0.57 9.67 -12.74
N MET A 75 -1.46 9.19 -11.89
CA MET A 75 -2.74 9.83 -11.60
C MET A 75 -2.96 9.92 -10.09
N PRO A 76 -3.37 11.10 -9.56
CA PRO A 76 -3.83 11.19 -8.19
C PRO A 76 -5.17 10.48 -8.08
N LEU A 77 -5.24 9.48 -7.20
CA LEU A 77 -6.47 8.79 -6.83
C LEU A 77 -6.81 9.12 -5.38
N VAL A 78 -8.09 8.98 -5.03
CA VAL A 78 -8.61 9.25 -3.68
C VAL A 78 -9.08 7.93 -3.07
N LYS A 79 -8.88 7.74 -1.78
CA LYS A 79 -9.38 6.57 -1.05
C LYS A 79 -10.88 6.40 -1.27
N GLY A 80 -11.28 5.20 -1.69
CA GLY A 80 -12.68 4.89 -2.00
C GLY A 80 -13.06 5.10 -3.48
N ASP A 81 -12.22 5.75 -4.28
CA ASP A 81 -12.37 5.72 -5.74
C ASP A 81 -12.08 4.31 -6.28
N VAL A 82 -12.29 4.11 -7.57
CA VAL A 82 -11.94 2.88 -8.26
C VAL A 82 -10.77 3.13 -9.21
N PHE A 83 -9.84 2.18 -9.27
CA PHE A 83 -8.78 2.19 -10.26
C PHE A 83 -9.41 2.11 -11.65
N LEU A 84 -9.25 3.18 -12.45
CA LEU A 84 -9.84 3.26 -13.78
C LEU A 84 -9.01 2.47 -14.80
N THR A 85 -9.66 2.04 -15.88
CA THR A 85 -8.95 1.54 -17.09
C THR A 85 -8.02 2.62 -17.60
N SER A 86 -6.94 2.23 -18.29
CA SER A 86 -6.01 3.20 -18.86
C SER A 86 -6.76 4.19 -19.75
N PRO A 87 -6.68 5.51 -19.51
CA PRO A 87 -7.37 6.49 -20.33
C PRO A 87 -6.84 6.52 -21.78
N LYS A 88 -5.68 5.90 -22.04
CA LYS A 88 -5.09 5.80 -23.37
C LYS A 88 -5.58 4.60 -24.18
N THR A 89 -5.74 3.45 -23.56
CA THR A 89 -6.04 2.18 -24.28
C THR A 89 -7.40 1.57 -23.93
N GLY A 90 -7.99 1.96 -22.80
CA GLY A 90 -9.23 1.36 -22.28
C GLY A 90 -9.04 -0.06 -21.73
N GLU A 91 -7.80 -0.54 -21.63
CA GLU A 91 -7.48 -1.88 -21.14
C GLU A 91 -7.36 -1.91 -19.62
N GLU A 92 -7.57 -3.10 -19.05
CA GLU A 92 -7.31 -3.39 -17.64
C GLU A 92 -5.81 -3.26 -17.39
N ILE A 93 -5.45 -2.24 -16.61
CA ILE A 93 -4.07 -1.95 -16.21
C ILE A 93 -3.87 -2.21 -14.73
N GLU A 94 -2.62 -2.46 -14.39
CA GLU A 94 -2.16 -2.50 -13.02
C GLU A 94 -1.66 -1.11 -12.60
N TRP A 95 -2.07 -0.69 -11.42
CA TRP A 95 -1.74 0.56 -10.78
C TRP A 95 -0.87 0.26 -9.58
N ARG A 96 0.30 0.87 -9.50
CA ARG A 96 1.17 0.79 -8.33
C ARG A 96 1.21 2.15 -7.66
N HIS A 97 1.37 2.17 -6.35
CA HIS A 97 1.58 3.44 -5.67
C HIS A 97 2.88 4.07 -6.17
N ALA A 98 2.81 5.32 -6.61
CA ALA A 98 3.98 6.08 -7.00
C ALA A 98 4.62 6.60 -5.71
N GLU A 99 5.47 5.77 -5.10
CA GLU A 99 6.34 6.20 -4.00
C GLU A 99 7.14 7.44 -4.44
N LYS A 100 7.29 8.40 -3.52
CA LYS A 100 8.00 9.65 -3.77
C LYS A 100 9.50 9.52 -3.57
#